data_AF-A0A7W3T755-F1
#
_entry.id   AF-A0A7W3T755-F1
#
_cell.length_a   1.000
_cell.length_b   1.000
_cell.length_c   1.000
_cell.angle_alpha   90.00
_cell.angle_beta   90.00
_cell.angle_gamma   90.00
#
_symmetry.space_group_name_H-M   'P 1'
#
loop_
_entity.id
_entity.type
_entity.pdbx_description
1 polymer ?
#
loop_
_entity_poly.entity_id
_entity_poly.type
_entity_poly.pdbx_seq_one_letter_code
_entity_poly.pdbx_strand_id
1 'polypeptide(L)'
;MRGLARLAAAHGVAESYEPTPGHRVPVPTETVVAVLAALGVDASGPEAVRDALERHEKALAARLLPPTVVAVAADPAAGAVLPPGLLAGLPPGTDLRVTTEDGRSLPLGDPRTAAPAAPPVPLGVHALEAETPDGRLARAHLLVSPQRVPEPSGRRHGLLVQLYSLLSERSWGMGDLADLAQLAGWAGRAAGAGFIQLNPLHAAVPGISGESTDPSPYR
;
A
#
# COMPACT_ATOMS: atom_id res chain seq x y z
N MET A 1 7.09 31.60 2.19
CA MET A 1 7.55 30.40 2.91
C MET A 1 6.39 29.57 3.49
N ARG A 2 5.48 30.12 4.33
CA ARG A 2 4.34 29.33 4.87
C ARG A 2 3.46 28.62 3.82
N GLY A 3 3.28 29.23 2.64
CA GLY A 3 2.48 28.64 1.56
C GLY A 3 3.11 27.37 0.96
N LEU A 4 4.41 27.39 0.68
CA LEU A 4 5.12 26.23 0.13
C LEU A 4 5.12 25.06 1.13
N ALA A 5 5.37 25.34 2.41
CA ALA A 5 5.31 24.33 3.46
C ALA A 5 3.94 23.67 3.59
N ARG A 6 2.88 24.46 3.50
CA ARG A 6 1.51 23.95 3.50
C ARG A 6 1.23 23.09 2.27
N LEU A 7 1.69 23.50 1.09
CA LEU A 7 1.51 22.74 -0.15
C LEU A 7 2.32 21.43 -0.13
N ALA A 8 3.56 21.48 0.36
CA ALA A 8 4.41 20.30 0.55
C ALA A 8 3.74 19.30 1.50
N ALA A 9 3.27 19.75 2.66
CA ALA A 9 2.55 18.92 3.62
C ALA A 9 1.27 18.30 3.03
N ALA A 10 0.50 19.06 2.25
CA ALA A 10 -0.71 18.58 1.59
C ALA A 10 -0.45 17.46 0.56
N HIS A 11 0.78 17.36 0.06
CA HIS A 11 1.22 16.32 -0.88
C HIS A 11 2.18 15.30 -0.29
N GLY A 12 2.36 15.29 1.04
CA GLY A 12 3.24 14.34 1.72
C GLY A 12 4.74 14.56 1.44
N VAL A 13 5.12 15.75 0.99
CA VAL A 13 6.52 16.13 0.76
C VAL A 13 7.12 16.69 2.04
N ALA A 14 8.15 16.02 2.56
CA ALA A 14 8.84 16.46 3.77
C ALA A 14 9.80 17.62 3.48
N GLU A 15 9.80 18.64 4.34
CA GLU A 15 10.74 19.78 4.26
C GLU A 15 12.02 19.55 5.06
N SER A 16 12.12 18.42 5.74
CA SER A 16 13.30 18.02 6.51
C SER A 16 13.28 16.53 6.75
N TYR A 17 14.44 15.92 6.92
CA TYR A 17 14.57 14.53 7.32
C TYR A 17 15.64 14.37 8.39
N GLU A 18 15.69 13.18 8.99
CA GLU A 18 16.62 12.84 10.06
C GLU A 18 17.41 11.60 9.65
N PRO A 19 18.57 11.74 8.96
CA PRO A 19 19.35 10.59 8.50
C PRO A 19 19.94 9.77 9.65
N THR A 20 20.16 10.40 10.80
CA THR A 20 20.58 9.74 12.04
C THR A 20 19.82 10.35 13.21
N PRO A 21 19.51 9.57 14.28
CA PRO A 21 18.75 10.05 15.41
C PRO A 21 19.27 11.38 15.98
N GLY A 22 18.40 12.38 16.07
CA GLY A 22 18.69 13.72 16.57
C GLY A 22 19.39 14.66 15.59
N HIS A 23 19.75 14.23 14.38
CA HIS A 23 20.34 15.08 13.36
C HIS A 23 19.34 15.46 12.28
N ARG A 24 18.69 16.62 12.42
CA ARG A 24 17.69 17.08 11.44
C ARG A 24 18.33 17.91 10.32
N VAL A 25 18.07 17.52 9.07
CA VAL A 25 18.55 18.19 7.85
C VAL A 25 17.36 18.85 7.14
N PRO A 26 17.38 20.17 6.91
CA PRO A 26 16.36 20.84 6.10
C PRO A 26 16.55 20.49 4.61
N VAL A 27 15.43 20.37 3.88
CA VAL A 27 15.42 20.16 2.43
C VAL A 27 15.49 21.52 1.74
N PRO A 28 16.39 21.74 0.75
CA PRO A 28 16.43 22.98 -0.01
C PRO A 28 15.11 23.26 -0.73
N THR A 29 14.72 24.54 -0.84
CA THR A 29 13.43 24.95 -1.40
C THR A 29 13.26 24.47 -2.85
N GLU A 30 14.32 24.57 -3.64
CA GLU A 30 14.40 24.09 -5.01
C GLU A 30 14.13 22.59 -5.14
N THR A 31 14.54 21.79 -4.14
CA THR A 31 14.27 20.35 -4.11
C THR A 31 12.79 20.09 -3.80
N VAL A 32 12.19 20.82 -2.85
CA VAL A 32 10.75 20.73 -2.56
C VAL A 32 9.93 21.07 -3.80
N VAL A 33 10.28 22.15 -4.51
CA VAL A 33 9.62 22.55 -5.77
C VAL A 33 9.78 21.47 -6.86
N ALA A 34 10.98 20.91 -7.03
CA ALA A 34 11.23 19.87 -8.02
C ALA A 34 10.45 18.57 -7.73
N VAL A 35 10.36 18.15 -6.46
CA VAL A 35 9.56 16.99 -6.04
C VAL A 35 8.08 17.24 -6.27
N LEU A 36 7.57 18.43 -5.92
CA LEU A 36 6.18 18.81 -6.19
C LEU A 36 5.88 18.77 -7.70
N ALA A 37 6.80 19.28 -8.54
CA ALA A 37 6.66 19.22 -9.99
C ALA A 37 6.64 17.76 -10.51
N ALA A 38 7.46 16.87 -9.94
CA ALA A 38 7.44 15.44 -10.26
C ALA A 38 6.12 14.76 -9.85
N LEU A 39 5.45 15.26 -8.82
CA LEU A 39 4.09 14.86 -8.42
C LEU A 39 2.98 15.54 -9.26
N GLY A 40 3.35 16.34 -10.27
CA GLY A 40 2.41 17.05 -11.13
C GLY A 40 1.84 18.35 -10.53
N VAL A 41 2.52 18.93 -9.54
CA VAL A 41 2.08 20.13 -8.81
C VAL A 41 3.01 21.30 -9.13
N ASP A 42 2.46 22.34 -9.74
CA ASP A 42 3.22 23.57 -9.99
C ASP A 42 3.39 24.38 -8.69
N ALA A 43 4.64 24.57 -8.30
CA ALA A 43 5.08 25.36 -7.15
C ALA A 43 6.20 26.35 -7.55
N SER A 44 6.29 26.70 -8.84
CA SER A 44 7.38 27.52 -9.40
C SER A 44 7.46 28.95 -8.86
N GLY A 45 6.38 29.44 -8.23
CA GLY A 45 6.35 30.74 -7.57
C GLY A 45 5.20 30.90 -6.59
N PRO A 46 5.13 32.03 -5.86
CA PRO A 46 4.11 32.26 -4.83
C PRO A 46 2.66 32.20 -5.35
N GLU A 47 2.41 32.63 -6.58
CA GLU A 47 1.09 32.56 -7.21
C GLU A 47 0.71 31.12 -7.54
N ALA A 48 1.59 30.38 -8.23
CA ALA A 48 1.42 28.96 -8.52
C ALA A 48 1.14 28.14 -7.24
N VAL A 49 1.85 28.43 -6.14
CA VAL A 49 1.62 27.79 -4.84
C VAL A 49 0.22 28.07 -4.29
N ARG A 50 -0.26 29.32 -4.38
CA ARG A 50 -1.63 29.66 -3.95
C ARG A 50 -2.67 28.92 -4.79
N ASP A 51 -2.52 28.99 -6.12
CA ASP A 51 -3.45 28.35 -7.05
C ASP A 51 -3.47 26.82 -6.87
N ALA A 52 -2.31 26.21 -6.60
CA ALA A 52 -2.20 24.78 -6.31
C ALA A 52 -2.91 24.39 -5.01
N LEU A 53 -2.74 25.18 -3.95
CA LEU A 53 -3.44 24.98 -2.67
C LEU A 53 -4.96 25.10 -2.85
N GLU A 54 -5.43 26.17 -3.51
CA GLU A 54 -6.87 26.38 -3.75
C GLU A 54 -7.47 25.24 -4.58
N ARG A 55 -6.77 24.79 -5.63
CA ARG A 55 -7.18 23.63 -6.44
C ARG A 55 -7.25 22.36 -5.59
N HIS A 56 -6.25 22.12 -4.75
CA HIS A 56 -6.20 20.94 -3.90
C HIS A 56 -7.33 20.94 -2.85
N GLU A 57 -7.54 22.05 -2.16
CA GLU A 57 -8.62 22.22 -1.17
C GLU A 57 -9.99 22.04 -1.81
N LYS A 58 -10.23 22.65 -2.97
CA LYS A 58 -11.47 22.49 -3.72
C LYS A 58 -11.69 21.04 -4.16
N ALA A 59 -10.62 20.36 -4.61
CA ALA A 59 -10.70 18.97 -5.01
C ALA A 59 -11.02 18.04 -3.81
N LEU A 60 -10.47 18.32 -2.63
CA LEU A 60 -10.80 17.57 -1.41
C LEU A 60 -12.23 17.84 -0.95
N ALA A 61 -12.67 19.10 -0.93
CA ALA A 61 -14.02 19.48 -0.53
C ALA A 61 -15.11 18.91 -1.46
N ALA A 62 -14.78 18.65 -2.73
CA ALA A 62 -15.70 18.05 -3.69
C ALA A 62 -15.83 16.52 -3.56
N ARG A 63 -14.91 15.84 -2.87
CA ARG A 63 -14.92 14.38 -2.74
C ARG A 63 -15.87 13.93 -1.63
N LEU A 64 -16.72 12.96 -1.95
CA LEU A 64 -17.52 12.24 -0.95
C LEU A 64 -16.70 11.22 -0.18
N LEU A 65 -15.88 10.44 -0.90
CA LEU A 65 -15.05 9.40 -0.34
C LEU A 65 -13.57 9.67 -0.66
N PRO A 66 -12.63 9.27 0.23
CA PRO A 66 -11.23 9.18 -0.14
C PRO A 66 -11.04 8.15 -1.27
N PRO A 67 -9.93 8.20 -2.03
CA PRO A 67 -9.65 7.22 -3.10
C PRO A 67 -9.67 5.76 -2.60
N THR A 68 -9.16 5.57 -1.37
CA THR A 68 -9.07 4.27 -0.71
C THR A 68 -9.39 4.45 0.77
N VAL A 69 -10.18 3.52 1.30
CA VAL A 69 -10.50 3.36 2.70
C VAL A 69 -9.78 2.12 3.21
N VAL A 70 -9.13 2.22 4.36
CA VAL A 70 -8.51 1.07 5.03
C VAL A 70 -9.19 0.87 6.37
N ALA A 71 -9.66 -0.34 6.62
CA ALA A 71 -10.18 -0.77 7.90
C ALA A 71 -9.34 -1.94 8.43
N VAL A 72 -9.17 -1.99 9.75
CA VAL A 72 -8.37 -3.03 10.41
C VAL A 72 -9.29 -3.94 11.21
N ALA A 73 -9.24 -5.23 10.91
CA ALA A 73 -9.94 -6.26 11.67
C ALA A 73 -9.09 -6.67 12.87
N ALA A 74 -9.59 -6.44 14.08
CA ALA A 74 -8.95 -6.90 15.32
C ALA A 74 -9.00 -8.44 15.42
N ASP A 75 -10.15 -9.02 15.05
CA ASP A 75 -10.31 -10.45 14.84
C ASP A 75 -10.54 -10.72 13.34
N PRO A 76 -9.58 -11.38 12.65
CA PRO A 76 -9.71 -11.77 11.25
C PRO A 76 -11.01 -12.53 10.91
N ALA A 77 -11.52 -13.35 11.84
CA ALA A 77 -12.74 -14.13 11.61
C ALA A 77 -14.01 -13.30 11.73
N ALA A 78 -13.98 -12.24 12.54
CA ALA A 78 -15.10 -11.32 12.73
C ALA A 78 -15.18 -10.25 11.64
N GLY A 79 -14.07 -9.93 10.96
CA GLY A 79 -13.98 -8.83 10.00
C GLY A 79 -13.80 -7.46 10.67
N ALA A 80 -13.96 -6.39 9.90
CA ALA A 80 -13.82 -5.02 10.37
C ALA A 80 -15.12 -4.23 10.25
N VAL A 81 -15.41 -3.44 11.28
CA VAL A 81 -16.38 -2.35 11.19
C VAL A 81 -15.66 -1.13 10.62
N LEU A 82 -16.30 -0.42 9.70
CA LEU A 82 -15.69 0.78 9.12
C LEU A 82 -15.45 1.86 10.18
N PRO A 83 -14.34 2.61 10.08
CA PRO A 83 -14.02 3.64 11.06
C PRO A 83 -15.10 4.75 11.08
N PRO A 84 -15.60 5.16 12.25
CA PRO A 84 -16.61 6.21 12.36
C PRO A 84 -16.21 7.54 11.70
N GLY A 85 -14.91 7.85 11.67
CA GLY A 85 -14.38 9.07 11.05
C GLY A 85 -14.55 9.15 9.53
N LEU A 86 -14.66 8.01 8.84
CA LEU A 86 -15.00 7.98 7.41
C LEU A 86 -16.39 8.58 7.15
N LEU A 87 -17.25 8.46 8.15
CA LEU A 87 -18.68 8.72 8.07
C LEU A 87 -19.02 10.17 8.47
N ALA A 88 -18.12 10.81 9.22
CA ALA A 88 -18.30 12.17 9.72
C ALA A 88 -18.31 13.25 8.62
N GLY A 89 -17.72 12.97 7.45
CA GLY A 89 -17.65 13.91 6.32
C GLY A 89 -18.81 13.80 5.31
N LEU A 90 -19.68 12.79 5.42
CA LEU A 90 -20.71 12.52 4.43
C LEU A 90 -22.01 13.33 4.69
N PRO A 91 -22.72 13.81 3.66
CA PRO A 91 -24.01 14.50 3.84
C PRO A 91 -25.07 13.63 4.54
N PRO A 92 -25.98 14.23 5.35
CA PRO A 92 -27.19 13.56 5.90
C PRO A 92 -27.93 12.70 4.88
N GLY A 93 -28.27 11.45 5.24
CA GLY A 93 -29.00 10.53 4.37
C GLY A 93 -28.17 9.82 3.29
N THR A 94 -26.84 9.87 3.35
CA THR A 94 -25.99 9.12 2.40
C THR A 94 -26.14 7.62 2.64
N ASP A 95 -26.55 6.87 1.61
CA ASP A 95 -26.56 5.42 1.61
C ASP A 95 -25.16 4.89 1.31
N LEU A 96 -24.73 3.89 2.09
CA LEU A 96 -23.43 3.27 1.98
C LEU A 96 -23.56 1.78 1.73
N ARG A 97 -22.81 1.31 0.75
CA ARG A 97 -22.80 -0.09 0.32
C ARG A 97 -21.39 -0.58 0.11
N VAL A 98 -21.12 -1.79 0.57
CA VAL A 98 -19.89 -2.51 0.24
C VAL A 98 -20.23 -3.65 -0.70
N THR A 99 -19.54 -3.70 -1.84
CA THR A 99 -19.44 -4.92 -2.65
C THR A 99 -18.16 -5.63 -2.25
N THR A 100 -18.30 -6.77 -1.58
CA THR A 100 -17.15 -7.57 -1.12
C THR A 100 -16.40 -8.20 -2.29
N GLU A 101 -15.22 -8.73 -2.01
CA GLU A 101 -14.32 -9.31 -3.02
C GLU A 101 -14.97 -10.49 -3.75
N ASP A 102 -15.79 -11.26 -3.03
CA ASP A 102 -16.59 -12.36 -3.55
C ASP A 102 -17.92 -11.93 -4.21
N GLY A 103 -18.15 -10.62 -4.35
CA GLY A 103 -19.31 -10.05 -5.04
C GLY A 103 -20.59 -9.92 -4.20
N ARG A 104 -20.57 -10.24 -2.90
CA ARG A 104 -21.73 -9.99 -2.03
C ARG A 104 -21.93 -8.49 -1.79
N SER A 105 -23.18 -8.08 -1.68
CA SER A 105 -23.55 -6.70 -1.35
C SER A 105 -23.93 -6.60 0.13
N LEU A 106 -23.19 -5.77 0.87
CA LEU A 106 -23.41 -5.49 2.28
C LEU A 106 -23.91 -4.04 2.43
N PRO A 107 -25.17 -3.81 2.83
CA PRO A 107 -25.63 -2.48 3.18
C PRO A 107 -24.99 -2.07 4.50
N LEU A 108 -24.42 -0.87 4.54
CA LEU A 108 -23.87 -0.29 5.77
C LEU A 108 -24.85 0.73 6.39
N GLY A 109 -25.83 1.22 5.60
CA GLY A 109 -26.84 2.19 6.02
C GLY A 109 -26.28 3.60 6.27
N ASP A 110 -27.15 4.54 6.70
CA ASP A 110 -26.68 5.84 7.20
C ASP A 110 -26.20 5.68 8.65
N PRO A 111 -24.89 5.80 8.91
CA PRO A 111 -24.30 5.56 10.23
C PRO A 111 -24.66 6.59 11.31
N ARG A 112 -25.34 7.69 10.95
CA ARG A 112 -25.88 8.65 11.94
C ARG A 112 -27.30 8.31 12.37
N THR A 113 -28.02 7.58 11.54
CA THR A 113 -29.30 6.99 11.95
C THR A 113 -28.93 5.69 12.67
N ALA A 114 -29.43 5.47 13.88
CA ALA A 114 -29.13 4.28 14.69
C ALA A 114 -29.73 2.97 14.11
N ALA A 115 -29.66 2.80 12.78
CA ALA A 115 -29.91 1.57 12.04
C ALA A 115 -28.92 0.49 12.51
N PRO A 116 -29.27 -0.81 12.42
CA PRO A 116 -28.50 -1.88 13.05
C PRO A 116 -27.03 -1.80 12.64
N ALA A 117 -26.15 -2.03 13.61
CA ALA A 117 -24.70 -1.96 13.45
C ALA A 117 -24.30 -2.61 12.11
N ALA A 118 -23.73 -1.80 11.21
CA ALA A 118 -23.33 -2.23 9.89
C ALA A 118 -22.57 -3.56 10.00
N PRO A 119 -22.90 -4.58 9.17
CA PRO A 119 -22.28 -5.88 9.27
C PRO A 119 -20.76 -5.72 9.07
N PRO A 120 -19.95 -6.45 9.86
CA PRO A 120 -18.51 -6.36 9.68
C PRO A 120 -18.13 -6.90 8.30
N VAL A 121 -17.19 -6.22 7.67
CA VAL A 121 -16.69 -6.56 6.35
C VAL A 121 -15.52 -7.53 6.52
N PRO A 122 -15.50 -8.68 5.83
CA PRO A 122 -14.41 -9.66 5.96
C PRO A 122 -13.06 -9.07 5.50
N LEU A 123 -11.96 -9.79 5.74
CA LEU A 123 -10.68 -9.43 5.14
C LEU A 123 -10.77 -9.46 3.61
N GLY A 124 -10.05 -8.55 2.94
CA GLY A 124 -9.92 -8.55 1.49
C GLY A 124 -9.92 -7.16 0.86
N VAL A 125 -10.12 -7.16 -0.46
CA VAL A 125 -10.19 -5.97 -1.30
C VAL A 125 -11.61 -5.82 -1.84
N HIS A 126 -12.28 -4.75 -1.46
CA HIS A 126 -13.70 -4.52 -1.70
C HIS A 126 -13.94 -3.18 -2.41
N ALA A 127 -15.17 -2.97 -2.85
CA ALA A 127 -15.63 -1.67 -3.34
C ALA A 127 -16.59 -1.05 -2.34
N LEU A 128 -16.33 0.19 -1.93
CA LEU A 128 -17.24 1.01 -1.14
C LEU A 128 -17.93 2.01 -2.08
N GLU A 129 -19.25 2.09 -1.99
CA GLU A 129 -20.08 2.98 -2.78
C GLU A 129 -20.89 3.87 -1.83
N ALA A 130 -21.00 5.15 -2.20
CA ALA A 130 -21.79 6.15 -1.49
C ALA A 130 -22.74 6.83 -2.46
N GLU A 131 -24.02 6.90 -2.08
CA GLU A 131 -25.05 7.62 -2.80
C GLU A 131 -25.71 8.64 -1.87
N THR A 132 -25.61 9.91 -2.20
CA THR A 132 -26.20 10.99 -1.40
C THR A 132 -27.65 11.27 -1.82
N PRO A 133 -28.49 11.88 -0.95
CA PRO A 133 -29.88 12.17 -1.31
C PRO A 133 -30.06 13.13 -2.50
N ASP A 134 -29.05 13.96 -2.79
CA ASP A 134 -28.98 14.82 -3.97
C ASP A 134 -28.48 14.09 -5.24
N GLY A 135 -28.32 12.76 -5.18
CA GLY A 135 -28.00 11.89 -6.31
C GLY A 135 -26.52 11.83 -6.69
N ARG A 136 -25.61 12.32 -5.84
CA ARG A 136 -24.16 12.21 -6.11
C ARG A 136 -23.69 10.81 -5.75
N LEU A 137 -22.91 10.23 -6.63
CA LEU A 137 -22.32 8.90 -6.47
C LEU A 137 -20.81 9.01 -6.27
N ALA A 138 -20.28 8.19 -5.38
CA ALA A 138 -18.84 8.00 -5.23
C ALA A 138 -18.50 6.53 -4.99
N ARG A 139 -17.32 6.13 -5.47
CA ARG A 139 -16.76 4.80 -5.29
C ARG A 139 -15.33 4.90 -4.82
N ALA A 140 -14.95 4.03 -3.89
CA ALA A 140 -13.61 3.89 -3.36
C ALA A 140 -13.23 2.41 -3.24
N HIS A 141 -11.93 2.13 -3.22
CA HIS A 141 -11.45 0.83 -2.76
C HIS A 141 -11.59 0.76 -1.24
N LEU A 142 -12.08 -0.36 -0.73
CA LEU A 142 -12.08 -0.67 0.70
C LEU A 142 -11.13 -1.85 0.93
N LEU A 143 -10.06 -1.61 1.67
CA LEU A 143 -9.11 -2.63 2.09
C LEU A 143 -9.40 -3.00 3.54
N VAL A 144 -9.67 -4.28 3.79
CA VAL A 144 -9.79 -4.79 5.15
C VAL A 144 -8.61 -5.70 5.45
N SER A 145 -7.72 -5.22 6.33
CA SER A 145 -6.50 -5.93 6.70
C SER A 145 -6.58 -6.48 8.13
N PRO A 146 -5.93 -7.61 8.44
CA PRO A 146 -5.80 -8.05 9.82
C PRO A 146 -4.89 -7.12 10.62
N GLN A 147 -5.12 -7.00 11.92
CA GLN A 147 -4.25 -6.22 12.82
C GLN A 147 -2.84 -6.82 12.94
N ARG A 148 -2.71 -8.13 12.76
CA ARG A 148 -1.46 -8.88 12.87
C ARG A 148 -1.33 -9.84 11.71
N VAL A 149 -0.13 -9.98 11.17
CA VAL A 149 0.20 -11.06 10.23
C VAL A 149 0.19 -12.39 11.02
N PRO A 150 -0.38 -13.47 10.49
CA PRO A 150 -0.30 -14.79 11.12
C PRO A 150 1.15 -15.21 11.37
N GLU A 151 1.48 -15.51 12.62
CA GLU A 151 2.84 -15.91 13.00
C GLU A 151 3.02 -17.42 12.84
N PRO A 152 4.17 -17.88 12.31
CA PRO A 152 4.47 -19.31 12.29
C PRO A 152 4.59 -19.85 13.72
N SER A 153 4.15 -21.10 13.91
CA SER A 153 4.22 -21.74 15.23
C SER A 153 5.67 -22.01 15.65
N GLY A 154 6.08 -21.42 16.78
CA GLY A 154 7.37 -21.68 17.41
C GLY A 154 8.58 -21.10 16.65
N ARG A 155 9.77 -21.25 17.24
CA ARG A 155 11.03 -20.81 16.62
C ARG A 155 11.43 -21.78 15.51
N ARG A 156 11.89 -21.23 14.38
CA ARG A 156 12.41 -22.00 13.24
C ARG A 156 13.72 -21.39 12.76
N HIS A 157 14.64 -22.23 12.29
CA HIS A 157 15.81 -21.81 11.52
C HIS A 157 15.61 -22.12 10.04
N GLY A 158 16.42 -21.50 9.19
CA GLY A 158 16.38 -21.69 7.75
C GLY A 158 17.74 -21.41 7.12
N LEU A 159 17.83 -21.61 5.82
CA LEU A 159 19.03 -21.28 5.04
C LEU A 159 18.79 -20.00 4.25
N LEU A 160 19.82 -19.16 4.15
CA LEU A 160 19.85 -18.05 3.20
C LEU A 160 20.68 -18.48 1.99
N VAL A 161 20.08 -18.44 0.81
CA VAL A 161 20.68 -18.95 -0.42
C VAL A 161 20.60 -17.88 -1.51
N GLN A 162 21.73 -17.59 -2.12
CA GLN A 162 21.77 -16.90 -3.41
C GLN A 162 21.56 -17.95 -4.49
N LEU A 163 20.34 -18.06 -5.02
CA LEU A 163 19.91 -19.19 -5.86
C LEU A 163 20.82 -19.36 -7.07
N TYR A 164 21.22 -18.27 -7.71
CA TYR A 164 22.11 -18.29 -8.87
C TYR A 164 23.47 -18.95 -8.58
N SER A 165 23.90 -19.01 -7.32
CA SER A 165 25.16 -19.65 -6.90
C SER A 165 25.00 -21.12 -6.47
N LEU A 166 23.78 -21.67 -6.44
CA LEU A 166 23.52 -23.04 -6.01
C LEU A 166 23.73 -24.02 -7.18
N LEU A 167 24.90 -24.64 -7.26
CA LEU A 167 25.20 -25.57 -8.35
C LEU A 167 24.89 -27.02 -7.98
N SER A 168 24.34 -27.75 -8.95
CA SER A 168 24.28 -29.21 -8.99
C SER A 168 24.95 -29.73 -10.25
N GLU A 169 25.09 -31.06 -10.35
CA GLU A 169 25.59 -31.74 -11.55
C GLU A 169 24.72 -31.50 -12.80
N ARG A 170 23.48 -31.01 -12.63
CA ARG A 170 22.53 -30.76 -13.72
C ARG A 170 22.41 -29.27 -14.06
N SER A 171 22.92 -28.38 -13.22
CA SER A 171 22.86 -26.93 -13.43
C SER A 171 23.61 -26.52 -14.68
N TRP A 172 23.07 -25.54 -15.42
CA TRP A 172 23.69 -25.00 -16.63
C TRP A 172 24.49 -23.73 -16.32
N GLY A 173 25.41 -23.83 -15.36
CA GLY A 173 26.29 -22.72 -14.95
C GLY A 173 25.70 -21.76 -13.91
N MET A 174 24.46 -21.97 -13.48
CA MET A 174 23.84 -21.29 -12.34
C MET A 174 22.73 -22.15 -11.74
N GLY A 175 22.38 -21.88 -10.48
CA GLY A 175 21.30 -22.60 -9.82
C GLY A 175 19.92 -22.24 -10.34
N ASP A 176 19.04 -23.24 -10.42
CA ASP A 176 17.67 -23.11 -10.89
C ASP A 176 16.63 -23.61 -9.86
N LEU A 177 15.35 -23.63 -10.26
CA LEU A 177 14.26 -24.07 -9.37
C LEU A 177 14.30 -25.58 -9.05
N ALA A 178 14.94 -26.40 -9.90
CA ALA A 178 15.15 -27.81 -9.60
C ALA A 178 16.24 -27.97 -8.52
N ASP A 179 17.32 -27.20 -8.61
CA ASP A 179 18.37 -27.16 -7.58
C ASP A 179 17.80 -26.70 -6.23
N LEU A 180 16.96 -25.66 -6.25
CA LEU A 180 16.23 -25.19 -5.07
C LEU A 180 15.35 -26.29 -4.46
N ALA A 181 14.58 -27.01 -5.28
CA ALA A 181 13.70 -28.08 -4.80
C ALA A 181 14.50 -29.20 -4.13
N GLN A 182 15.65 -29.57 -4.68
CA GLN A 182 16.55 -30.56 -4.08
C GLN A 182 17.10 -30.07 -2.74
N LEU A 183 17.63 -28.85 -2.69
CA LEU A 183 18.17 -28.27 -1.45
C LEU A 183 17.10 -28.14 -0.37
N ALA A 184 15.92 -27.61 -0.70
CA ALA A 184 14.82 -27.44 0.25
C ALA A 184 14.35 -28.80 0.82
N GLY A 185 14.23 -29.82 -0.05
CA GLY A 185 13.86 -31.16 0.36
C GLY A 185 14.89 -31.82 1.28
N TRP A 186 16.18 -31.68 0.97
CA TRP A 186 17.25 -32.16 1.83
C TRP A 186 17.30 -31.39 3.16
N ALA A 187 17.27 -30.06 3.13
CA ALA A 187 17.38 -29.21 4.31
C ALA A 187 16.23 -29.43 5.31
N GLY A 188 15.01 -29.61 4.80
CA GLY A 188 13.86 -29.95 5.64
C GLY A 188 14.00 -31.30 6.32
N ARG A 189 14.43 -32.35 5.60
CA ARG A 189 14.56 -33.71 6.15
C ARG A 189 15.78 -33.93 7.04
N ALA A 190 16.94 -33.42 6.62
CA ALA A 190 18.22 -33.72 7.26
C ALA A 190 18.61 -32.67 8.32
N ALA A 191 18.25 -31.40 8.11
CA ALA A 191 18.64 -30.30 8.99
C ALA A 191 17.45 -29.67 9.72
N GLY A 192 16.21 -30.13 9.49
CA GLY A 192 15.01 -29.58 10.10
C GLY A 192 14.75 -28.11 9.75
N ALA A 193 15.25 -27.63 8.62
CA ALA A 193 15.07 -26.24 8.20
C ALA A 193 13.59 -25.94 7.93
N GLY A 194 13.07 -24.87 8.52
CA GLY A 194 11.67 -24.46 8.39
C GLY A 194 11.39 -23.54 7.21
N PHE A 195 12.43 -22.95 6.61
CA PHE A 195 12.32 -22.09 5.44
C PHE A 195 13.66 -22.02 4.68
N ILE A 196 13.58 -21.57 3.42
CA ILE A 196 14.72 -21.13 2.62
C ILE A 196 14.44 -19.67 2.24
N GLN A 197 15.35 -18.77 2.58
CA GLN A 197 15.34 -17.39 2.13
C GLN A 197 16.17 -17.27 0.86
N LEU A 198 15.62 -16.60 -0.15
CA LEU A 198 16.25 -16.44 -1.46
C LEU A 198 16.55 -14.97 -1.73
N ASN A 199 17.46 -14.74 -2.67
CA ASN A 199 17.49 -13.48 -3.41
C ASN A 199 16.20 -13.29 -4.22
N PRO A 200 15.86 -12.05 -4.61
CA PRO A 200 14.70 -11.78 -5.46
C PRO A 200 14.75 -12.58 -6.77
N LEU A 201 13.60 -13.14 -7.15
CA LEU A 201 13.42 -13.90 -8.40
C LEU A 201 12.52 -13.14 -9.40
N HIS A 202 12.55 -11.80 -9.34
CA HIS A 202 11.77 -10.98 -10.26
C HIS A 202 12.22 -11.21 -11.70
N ALA A 203 11.27 -11.18 -12.63
CA ALA A 203 11.60 -11.22 -14.05
C ALA A 203 12.45 -10.00 -14.40
N ALA A 204 13.67 -10.24 -14.88
CA ALA A 204 14.50 -9.19 -15.46
C ALA A 204 14.06 -8.92 -16.91
N VAL A 205 14.51 -7.79 -17.47
CA VAL A 205 14.36 -7.52 -18.91
C VAL A 205 15.06 -8.66 -19.67
N PRO A 206 14.37 -9.34 -20.61
CA PRO A 206 15.03 -10.36 -21.43
C PRO A 206 16.27 -9.76 -22.11
N GLY A 207 17.43 -10.34 -21.84
CA GLY A 207 18.68 -9.89 -22.46
C GLY A 207 18.62 -10.03 -23.98
N ILE A 208 19.22 -9.08 -24.69
CA ILE A 208 19.56 -9.26 -26.10
C ILE A 208 20.72 -10.25 -26.15
N SER A 209 20.70 -11.17 -27.12
CA SER A 209 21.75 -12.19 -27.27
C SER A 209 23.15 -11.55 -27.27
N GLY A 210 24.00 -11.94 -26.31
CA GLY A 210 25.39 -11.48 -26.22
C GLY A 210 25.67 -10.44 -25.13
N GLU A 211 24.66 -9.94 -24.41
CA GLU A 211 24.87 -8.99 -23.31
C GLU A 211 24.66 -9.63 -21.93
N SER A 212 25.55 -9.31 -20.99
CA SER A 212 25.37 -9.69 -19.58
C SER A 212 24.18 -8.92 -19.01
N THR A 213 23.12 -9.63 -18.63
CA THR A 213 21.97 -9.01 -17.99
C THR A 213 22.29 -8.77 -16.52
N ASP A 214 22.14 -7.53 -16.05
CA ASP A 214 22.26 -7.20 -14.63
C ASP A 214 21.16 -7.95 -13.85
N PRO A 215 21.51 -8.81 -12.88
CA PRO A 215 20.53 -9.56 -12.09
C PRO A 215 19.78 -8.69 -11.07
N SER A 216 20.13 -7.41 -10.89
CA SER A 216 19.43 -6.50 -9.98
C SER A 216 18.07 -6.07 -10.54
N PRO A 217 16.96 -6.32 -9.81
CA PRO A 217 15.65 -5.76 -10.15
C PRO A 217 15.48 -4.29 -9.70
N TYR A 218 16.48 -3.72 -9.03
CA TYR A 218 16.47 -2.34 -8.54
C TYR A 218 17.42 -1.50 -9.41
N ARG A 219 16.84 -0.66 -10.26
CA ARG A 219 17.53 0.44 -10.95
C ARG A 219 17.03 1.77 -10.40
#